data_AF-A0A9X8UHZ5-F1
#
_entry.id   AF-A0A9X8UHZ5-F1
#
_cell.length_a   1.000
_cell.length_b   1.000
_cell.length_c   1.000
_cell.angle_alpha   90.00
_cell.angle_beta   90.00
_cell.angle_gamma   90.00
#
_symmetry.space_group_name_H-M   'P 1'
#
loop_
_entity.id
_entity.type
_entity.pdbx_description
1 polymer ?
#
loop_
_entity_poly.entity_id
_entity_poly.type
_entity_poly.pdbx_seq_one_letter_code
_entity_poly.pdbx_strand_id
1 'polypeptide(L)'
;MEQIANFVEAMFQPLPKTEEVRKIKEDILENMQEKYNDLLDEGKNEYEALGIVISQFGSMEELCRGLDLDFGGEQPQPGPDSDAEHERLQREYERFLPRQRLAVAAAVFLFILSPIAGGELDSPLLFFGLIAAGVGLLIYFCGRARDYRSLLGLTAREQDAPFIQPTRRGGLWGIVMLAAAIVYLILGFSMGLWHPGWIIFLIAPLLVSLIEYFGGAREDKGEEK
;
A
#
# COMPACT_ATOMS: atom_id res chain seq x y z
N MET A 1 -2.83 -28.97 7.40
CA MET A 1 -3.13 -29.73 6.15
C MET A 1 -4.36 -29.22 5.40
N GLU A 2 -5.53 -29.01 6.04
CA GLU A 2 -6.75 -28.54 5.34
C GLU A 2 -6.60 -27.18 4.61
N GLN A 3 -5.78 -26.27 5.14
CA GLN A 3 -5.63 -24.93 4.57
C GLN A 3 -5.02 -24.92 3.15
N ILE A 4 -4.01 -25.75 2.89
CA ILE A 4 -3.39 -25.89 1.57
C ILE A 4 -4.37 -26.52 0.58
N ALA A 5 -5.07 -27.58 1.00
CA ALA A 5 -6.08 -28.23 0.18
C ALA A 5 -7.20 -27.26 -0.22
N ASN A 6 -7.70 -26.46 0.73
CA ASN A 6 -8.73 -25.46 0.47
C ASN A 6 -8.24 -24.34 -0.46
N PHE A 7 -6.98 -23.92 -0.33
CA PHE A 7 -6.38 -22.93 -1.21
C PHE A 7 -6.25 -23.45 -2.64
N VAL A 8 -5.71 -24.65 -2.83
CA VAL A 8 -5.58 -25.29 -4.15
C VAL A 8 -6.95 -25.54 -4.77
N GLU A 9 -7.94 -25.97 -3.98
CA GLU A 9 -9.33 -26.12 -4.46
C GLU A 9 -9.91 -24.80 -4.96
N ALA A 10 -9.71 -23.71 -4.22
CA ALA A 10 -10.17 -22.38 -4.60
C ALA A 10 -9.49 -21.88 -5.89
N MET A 11 -8.18 -22.15 -6.06
CA MET A 11 -7.46 -21.82 -7.28
C MET A 11 -7.99 -22.58 -8.50
N PHE A 12 -8.29 -23.87 -8.36
CA PHE A 12 -8.74 -24.74 -9.45
C PHE A 12 -10.26 -24.65 -9.72
N GLN A 13 -11.01 -23.92 -8.90
CA GLN A 13 -12.47 -23.75 -9.01
C GLN A 13 -12.97 -23.23 -10.39
N PRO A 14 -12.32 -22.25 -11.05
CA PRO A 14 -12.73 -21.78 -12.36
C PRO A 14 -12.32 -22.71 -13.51
N LEU A 15 -11.49 -23.73 -13.27
CA LEU A 15 -10.97 -24.60 -14.33
C LEU A 15 -11.99 -25.66 -14.80
N PRO A 16 -11.96 -26.11 -16.07
CA PRO A 16 -12.79 -27.20 -16.52
C PRO A 16 -12.34 -28.48 -15.80
N LYS A 17 -13.32 -29.29 -15.41
CA LYS A 17 -13.08 -30.57 -14.71
C LYS A 17 -12.67 -31.65 -15.70
N THR A 18 -11.54 -31.45 -16.36
CA THR A 18 -10.91 -32.46 -17.22
C THR A 18 -9.97 -33.34 -16.40
N GLU A 19 -9.68 -34.53 -16.91
CA GLU A 19 -8.77 -35.47 -16.24
C GLU A 19 -7.33 -34.93 -16.15
N GLU A 20 -6.92 -34.11 -17.10
CA GLU A 20 -5.61 -33.44 -17.10
C GLU A 20 -5.49 -32.39 -15.99
N VAL A 21 -6.52 -31.54 -15.84
CA VAL A 21 -6.58 -30.54 -14.76
C VAL A 21 -6.59 -31.21 -13.39
N ARG A 22 -7.27 -32.36 -13.25
CA ARG A 22 -7.30 -33.13 -12.00
C ARG A 22 -5.91 -33.64 -11.61
N LYS A 23 -5.14 -34.18 -12.57
CA LYS A 23 -3.77 -34.65 -12.32
C LYS A 23 -2.86 -33.51 -11.88
N ILE A 24 -2.92 -32.37 -12.56
CA ILE A 24 -2.09 -31.21 -12.24
C ILE A 24 -2.43 -30.65 -10.86
N LYS A 25 -3.71 -30.63 -10.51
CA LYS A 25 -4.17 -30.26 -9.16
C LYS A 25 -3.54 -31.15 -8.09
N GLU A 26 -3.51 -32.47 -8.34
CA GLU A 26 -2.92 -33.45 -7.41
C GLU A 26 -1.40 -33.24 -7.27
N ASP A 27 -0.69 -33.08 -8.38
CA ASP A 27 0.76 -32.83 -8.39
C ASP A 27 1.15 -31.53 -7.65
N ILE A 28 0.36 -30.46 -7.84
CA ILE A 28 0.58 -29.18 -7.17
C ILE A 28 0.30 -29.30 -5.68
N LEU A 29 -0.78 -29.99 -5.31
CA LEU A 29 -1.15 -30.17 -3.92
C LEU A 29 -0.08 -30.97 -3.17
N GLU A 30 0.48 -32.01 -3.78
CA GLU A 30 1.56 -32.81 -3.21
C GLU A 30 2.82 -31.96 -2.99
N ASN A 31 3.26 -31.21 -4.01
CA ASN A 31 4.45 -30.36 -3.92
C ASN A 31 4.29 -29.23 -2.89
N MET A 32 3.10 -28.61 -2.81
CA MET A 32 2.81 -27.60 -1.79
C MET A 32 2.82 -28.20 -0.38
N GLN A 33 2.29 -29.41 -0.21
CA GLN A 33 2.27 -30.10 1.09
C GLN A 33 3.67 -30.51 1.53
N GLU A 34 4.50 -31.03 0.62
CA GLU A 34 5.88 -31.42 0.90
C GLU A 34 6.68 -30.20 1.41
N LYS A 35 6.69 -29.10 0.65
CA LYS A 35 7.37 -27.86 1.08
C LYS A 35 6.84 -27.28 2.39
N TYR A 36 5.54 -27.39 2.62
CA TYR A 36 4.94 -26.91 3.86
C TYR A 36 5.44 -27.72 5.06
N ASN A 37 5.52 -29.05 4.92
CA ASN A 37 6.02 -29.93 5.97
C ASN A 37 7.52 -29.71 6.20
N ASP A 38 8.31 -29.53 5.14
CA ASP A 38 9.74 -29.20 5.27
C ASP A 38 9.96 -27.92 6.08
N LEU A 39 9.15 -26.88 5.83
CA LEU A 39 9.22 -25.62 6.57
C LEU A 39 8.81 -25.79 8.04
N LEU A 40 7.85 -26.67 8.35
CA LEU A 40 7.51 -27.01 9.73
C LEU A 40 8.67 -27.73 10.44
N ASP A 41 9.35 -28.64 9.74
CA ASP A 41 10.52 -29.37 10.25
C ASP A 41 11.73 -28.45 10.46
N GLU A 42 11.86 -27.39 9.67
CA GLU A 42 12.81 -26.28 9.88
C GLU A 42 12.44 -25.39 11.09
N GLY A 43 11.31 -25.64 11.74
CA GLY A 43 10.84 -24.91 12.92
C GLY A 43 10.06 -23.63 12.62
N LYS A 44 9.58 -23.45 11.38
CA LYS A 44 8.71 -22.33 11.01
C LYS A 44 7.31 -22.53 11.59
N ASN A 45 6.64 -21.42 11.89
CA ASN A 45 5.23 -21.45 12.30
C ASN A 45 4.34 -21.85 11.11
N GLU A 46 3.25 -22.57 11.35
CA GLU A 46 2.25 -22.97 10.35
C GLU A 46 1.81 -21.80 9.45
N TYR A 47 1.57 -20.61 10.01
CA TYR A 47 1.17 -19.44 9.24
C TYR A 47 2.30 -18.85 8.39
N GLU A 48 3.54 -18.93 8.87
CA GLU A 48 4.73 -18.46 8.15
C GLU A 48 5.07 -19.42 7.01
N ALA A 49 5.05 -20.72 7.27
CA ALA A 49 5.22 -21.77 6.28
C ALA A 49 4.17 -21.65 5.18
N LEU A 50 2.89 -21.48 5.54
CA LEU A 50 1.82 -21.28 4.57
C LEU A 50 2.07 -20.05 3.68
N GLY A 51 2.45 -18.92 4.26
CA GLY A 51 2.76 -17.71 3.50
C GLY A 51 3.92 -17.90 2.51
N ILE A 52 4.97 -18.60 2.93
CA ILE A 52 6.13 -18.92 2.08
C ILE A 52 5.70 -19.83 0.92
N VAL A 53 4.97 -20.91 1.19
CA VAL A 53 4.52 -21.85 0.13
C VAL A 53 3.59 -21.17 -0.86
N ILE A 54 2.64 -20.34 -0.40
CA ILE A 54 1.75 -19.57 -1.28
C ILE A 54 2.54 -18.59 -2.15
N SER A 55 3.56 -17.93 -1.61
CA SER A 55 4.35 -16.94 -2.35
C SER A 55 5.23 -17.53 -3.47
N GLN A 56 5.62 -18.80 -3.34
CA GLN A 56 6.44 -19.49 -4.34
C GLN A 56 5.61 -20.02 -5.52
N PHE A 57 4.32 -20.23 -5.30
CA PHE A 57 3.40 -20.49 -6.38
C PHE A 57 3.01 -19.18 -7.04
N GLY A 58 3.29 -19.06 -8.34
CA GLY A 58 2.89 -17.90 -9.16
C GLY A 58 1.37 -17.71 -9.20
N SER A 59 0.91 -16.65 -9.86
CA SER A 59 -0.53 -16.40 -9.97
C SER A 59 -1.23 -17.51 -10.75
N MET A 60 -2.51 -17.73 -10.46
CA MET A 60 -3.36 -18.69 -11.18
C MET A 60 -3.31 -18.51 -12.72
N GLU A 61 -3.17 -17.26 -13.16
CA GLU A 61 -3.01 -16.91 -14.58
C GLU A 61 -1.73 -17.44 -15.22
N GLU A 62 -0.65 -17.58 -14.46
CA GLU A 62 0.60 -18.17 -14.95
C GLU A 62 0.45 -19.69 -15.13
N LEU A 63 -0.26 -20.35 -14.20
CA LEU A 63 -0.63 -21.76 -14.27
C LEU A 63 -1.54 -22.06 -15.48
N CYS A 64 -2.59 -21.28 -15.72
CA CYS A 64 -3.46 -21.45 -16.88
C CYS A 64 -2.73 -21.23 -18.21
N ARG A 65 -1.83 -20.23 -18.27
CA ARG A 65 -1.08 -19.89 -19.47
C ARG A 65 -0.12 -21.00 -19.92
N GLY A 66 0.45 -21.74 -18.98
CA GLY A 66 1.31 -22.90 -19.28
C GLY A 66 0.54 -24.14 -19.77
N LEU A 67 -0.77 -24.18 -19.54
CA LEU A 67 -1.65 -25.30 -19.86
C LEU A 67 -2.36 -25.17 -21.22
N ASP A 68 -2.11 -24.08 -21.96
CA ASP A 68 -2.86 -23.69 -23.18
C ASP A 68 -4.38 -23.71 -22.98
N LEU A 69 -4.81 -23.65 -21.71
CA LEU A 69 -6.19 -23.45 -21.33
C LEU A 69 -6.44 -21.97 -21.48
N ASP A 70 -6.83 -21.58 -22.68
CA ASP A 70 -7.51 -20.33 -22.93
C ASP A 70 -8.84 -20.38 -22.15
N PHE A 71 -8.77 -20.06 -20.87
CA PHE A 71 -9.80 -19.19 -20.36
C PHE A 71 -9.67 -17.98 -21.26
N GLY A 72 -10.55 -17.93 -22.26
CA GLY A 72 -11.33 -16.75 -22.48
C GLY A 72 -11.83 -16.30 -21.10
N GLY A 73 -10.93 -15.68 -20.34
CA GLY A 73 -11.26 -14.47 -19.69
C GLY A 73 -11.95 -13.71 -20.78
N GLU A 74 -13.27 -13.73 -20.71
CA GLU A 74 -13.94 -12.47 -20.58
C GLU A 74 -13.14 -11.62 -19.54
N GLN A 75 -11.95 -11.12 -19.93
CA GLN A 75 -11.72 -9.69 -19.84
C GLN A 75 -13.03 -9.14 -20.33
N PRO A 76 -13.81 -8.44 -19.50
CA PRO A 76 -15.07 -7.89 -19.94
C PRO A 76 -14.81 -7.22 -21.27
N GLN A 77 -15.17 -7.89 -22.38
CA GLN A 77 -14.91 -7.33 -23.69
C GLN A 77 -15.77 -6.09 -23.64
N PRO A 78 -15.17 -4.91 -23.81
CA PRO A 78 -15.91 -3.68 -23.66
C PRO A 78 -17.06 -3.79 -24.64
N GLY A 79 -18.27 -3.95 -24.10
CA GLY A 79 -19.46 -3.87 -24.92
C GLY A 79 -19.42 -2.51 -25.62
N PRO A 80 -20.05 -2.35 -26.78
CA PRO A 80 -20.03 -1.08 -27.52
C PRO A 80 -20.43 0.17 -26.70
N ASP A 81 -21.03 0.00 -25.51
CA ASP A 81 -21.28 1.07 -24.52
C ASP A 81 -20.12 1.35 -23.53
N SER A 82 -19.24 0.38 -23.23
CA SER A 82 -18.20 0.55 -22.21
C SER A 82 -16.99 1.35 -22.71
N ASP A 83 -16.66 1.29 -24.00
CA ASP A 83 -15.65 2.18 -24.59
C ASP A 83 -16.10 3.64 -24.56
N ALA A 84 -17.39 3.87 -24.83
CA ALA A 84 -18.00 5.19 -24.74
C ALA A 84 -18.06 5.69 -23.29
N GLU A 85 -18.26 4.80 -22.31
CA GLU A 85 -18.24 5.13 -20.88
C GLU A 85 -16.82 5.43 -20.38
N HIS A 86 -15.81 4.64 -20.78
CA HIS A 86 -14.40 4.91 -20.48
C HIS A 86 -13.94 6.24 -21.08
N GLU A 87 -14.30 6.56 -22.33
CA GLU A 87 -13.96 7.84 -22.97
C GLU A 87 -14.67 9.04 -22.30
N ARG A 88 -15.89 8.84 -21.77
CA ARG A 88 -16.60 9.85 -20.97
C ARG A 88 -15.90 10.09 -19.63
N LEU A 89 -15.55 9.02 -18.91
CA LEU A 89 -14.83 9.08 -17.65
C LEU A 89 -13.44 9.71 -17.81
N GLN A 90 -12.71 9.38 -18.88
CA GLN A 90 -11.43 10.00 -19.23
C GLN A 90 -11.59 11.51 -19.45
N ARG A 91 -12.56 11.94 -20.26
CA ARG A 91 -12.83 13.37 -20.49
C ARG A 91 -13.22 14.10 -19.22
N GLU A 92 -13.96 13.46 -18.31
CA GLU A 92 -14.32 14.05 -17.03
C GLU A 92 -13.10 14.18 -16.10
N TYR A 93 -12.23 13.16 -16.07
CA TYR A 93 -10.97 13.15 -15.34
C TYR A 93 -10.00 14.23 -15.84
N GLU A 94 -9.85 14.39 -17.15
CA GLU A 94 -9.03 15.44 -17.77
C GLU A 94 -9.48 16.85 -17.39
N ARG A 95 -10.79 17.07 -17.24
CA ARG A 95 -11.34 18.33 -16.72
C ARG A 95 -11.13 18.50 -15.21
N PHE A 96 -11.04 17.39 -14.48
CA PHE A 96 -10.82 17.38 -13.03
C PHE A 96 -9.36 17.70 -12.65
N LEU A 97 -8.39 17.22 -13.44
CA LEU A 97 -6.94 17.44 -13.27
C LEU A 97 -6.50 18.90 -13.06
N PRO A 98 -6.87 19.88 -13.91
CA PRO A 98 -6.47 21.29 -13.71
C PRO A 98 -7.09 21.88 -12.44
N ARG A 99 -8.33 21.47 -12.10
CA ARG A 99 -9.01 21.91 -10.87
C ARG A 99 -8.38 21.32 -9.61
N GLN A 100 -7.90 20.08 -9.69
CA GLN A 100 -7.14 19.42 -8.62
C GLN A 100 -5.78 20.09 -8.42
N ARG A 101 -5.03 20.36 -9.49
CA ARG A 101 -3.73 21.06 -9.41
C ARG A 101 -3.89 22.47 -8.82
N LEU A 102 -4.94 23.18 -9.21
CA LEU A 102 -5.29 24.48 -8.65
C LEU A 102 -5.67 24.38 -7.16
N ALA A 103 -6.44 23.36 -6.77
CA ALA A 103 -6.82 23.14 -5.37
C ALA A 103 -5.60 22.80 -4.49
N VAL A 104 -4.63 22.02 -4.99
CA VAL A 104 -3.37 21.76 -4.30
C VAL A 104 -2.56 23.05 -4.15
N ALA A 105 -2.43 23.84 -5.21
CA ALA A 105 -1.76 25.13 -5.15
C ALA A 105 -2.45 26.10 -4.17
N ALA A 106 -3.79 26.10 -4.12
CA ALA A 106 -4.58 26.89 -3.18
C ALA A 106 -4.39 26.42 -1.72
N ALA A 107 -4.34 25.11 -1.47
CA ALA A 107 -4.05 24.57 -0.15
C ALA A 107 -2.65 24.98 0.34
N VAL A 108 -1.63 24.87 -0.54
CA VAL A 108 -0.26 25.31 -0.24
C VAL A 108 -0.21 26.81 0.03
N PHE A 109 -0.92 27.62 -0.76
CA PHE A 109 -1.04 29.05 -0.53
C PHE A 109 -1.68 29.37 0.84
N LEU A 110 -2.74 28.67 1.23
CA LEU A 110 -3.37 28.81 2.55
C LEU A 110 -2.44 28.44 3.71
N PHE A 111 -1.59 27.43 3.54
CA PHE A 111 -0.57 27.07 4.53
C PHE A 111 0.52 28.12 4.68
N ILE A 112 0.92 28.76 3.59
CA ILE A 112 1.91 29.85 3.61
C ILE A 112 1.30 31.13 4.21
N LEU A 113 0.01 31.38 4.00
CA LEU A 113 -0.70 32.54 4.55
C LEU A 113 -1.06 32.37 6.03
N SER A 114 -1.19 31.12 6.51
CA SER A 114 -1.62 30.79 7.87
C SER A 114 -0.77 31.45 8.98
N PRO A 115 0.58 31.43 8.95
CA PRO A 115 1.40 32.10 9.96
C PRO A 115 1.28 33.63 9.95
N ILE A 116 1.09 34.22 8.77
CA ILE A 116 0.99 35.68 8.58
C ILE A 116 -0.36 36.16 9.14
N ALA A 117 -1.46 35.48 8.76
CA ALA A 117 -2.80 35.81 9.22
C ALA A 117 -3.01 35.49 10.71
N GLY A 118 -2.38 34.42 11.22
CA GLY A 118 -2.42 34.05 12.63
C GLY A 118 -1.65 35.02 13.53
N GLY A 119 -0.55 35.60 13.02
CA GLY A 119 0.30 36.55 13.74
C GLY A 119 -0.27 37.97 13.82
N GLU A 120 -0.97 38.45 12.79
CA GLU A 120 -1.53 39.82 12.80
C GLU A 120 -2.78 39.96 13.67
N LEU A 121 -3.60 38.91 13.79
CA LEU A 121 -4.86 38.96 14.57
C LEU A 121 -4.74 38.35 15.97
N ASP A 122 -3.54 37.93 16.40
CA ASP A 122 -3.24 37.26 17.68
C ASP A 122 -4.26 36.16 18.04
N SER A 123 -4.77 35.48 17.01
CA SER A 123 -5.88 34.54 17.09
C SER A 123 -5.40 33.15 16.66
N PRO A 124 -5.03 32.27 17.61
CA PRO A 124 -4.60 30.91 17.31
C PRO A 124 -5.70 30.09 16.62
N LEU A 125 -6.98 30.45 16.82
CA LEU A 125 -8.11 29.81 16.16
C LEU A 125 -8.11 30.02 14.63
N LEU A 126 -7.71 31.21 14.16
CA LEU A 126 -7.60 31.48 12.72
C LEU A 126 -6.43 30.72 12.09
N PHE A 127 -5.31 30.61 12.81
CA PHE A 127 -4.15 29.82 12.38
C PHE A 127 -4.53 28.35 12.12
N PHE A 128 -5.11 27.68 13.12
CA PHE A 128 -5.51 26.29 13.00
C PHE A 128 -6.71 26.10 12.06
N GLY A 129 -7.61 27.08 11.96
CA GLY A 129 -8.74 27.06 11.03
C GLY A 129 -8.30 27.06 9.55
N LEU A 130 -7.32 27.90 9.20
CA LEU A 130 -6.76 27.94 7.84
C LEU A 130 -6.01 26.64 7.48
N ILE A 131 -5.31 26.04 8.45
CA ILE A 131 -4.66 24.74 8.26
C ILE A 131 -5.70 23.64 8.08
N ALA A 132 -6.72 23.58 8.93
CA ALA A 132 -7.80 22.60 8.82
C ALA A 132 -8.53 22.70 7.47
N ALA A 133 -8.76 23.93 6.98
CA ALA A 133 -9.35 24.16 5.67
C ALA A 133 -8.44 23.68 4.52
N GLY A 134 -7.14 23.97 4.59
CA GLY A 134 -6.16 23.52 3.59
C GLY A 134 -6.02 21.98 3.56
N VAL A 135 -5.96 21.34 4.72
CA VAL A 135 -5.90 19.87 4.85
C VAL A 135 -7.20 19.24 4.36
N GLY A 136 -8.36 19.77 4.75
CA GLY A 136 -9.67 19.29 4.29
C GLY A 136 -9.81 19.37 2.77
N LEU A 137 -9.31 20.45 2.16
CA LEU A 137 -9.25 20.60 0.70
C LEU A 137 -8.38 19.50 0.08
N LEU A 138 -7.18 19.24 0.63
CA LEU A 138 -6.31 18.18 0.12
C LEU A 138 -6.94 16.78 0.24
N ILE A 139 -7.56 16.45 1.37
CA ILE A 139 -8.20 15.14 1.58
C ILE A 139 -9.34 14.94 0.58
N TYR A 140 -10.20 15.95 0.40
CA TYR A 140 -11.33 15.87 -0.54
C TYR A 140 -10.85 15.68 -1.99
N PHE A 141 -9.89 16.49 -2.44
CA PHE A 141 -9.39 16.42 -3.81
C PHE A 141 -8.50 15.19 -4.06
N CYS A 142 -7.74 14.73 -3.06
CA CYS A 142 -6.90 13.53 -3.17
C CYS A 142 -7.74 12.24 -3.14
N GLY A 143 -8.76 12.16 -2.28
CA GLY A 143 -9.70 11.04 -2.26
C GLY A 143 -10.43 10.89 -3.59
N ARG A 144 -10.98 11.99 -4.10
CA ARG A 144 -11.70 11.97 -5.39
C ARG A 144 -10.81 11.59 -6.57
N ALA A 145 -9.52 11.96 -6.55
CA ALA A 145 -8.57 11.56 -7.58
C ALA A 145 -8.27 10.05 -7.56
N ARG A 146 -8.30 9.41 -6.38
CA ARG A 146 -8.16 7.96 -6.25
C ARG A 146 -9.35 7.24 -6.89
N ASP A 147 -10.57 7.72 -6.65
CA ASP A 147 -11.79 7.11 -7.18
C ASP A 147 -11.84 7.12 -8.72
N TYR A 148 -11.46 8.24 -9.35
CA TYR A 148 -11.34 8.28 -10.82
C TYR A 148 -10.27 7.31 -11.34
N ARG A 149 -9.15 7.14 -10.61
CA ARG A 149 -8.06 6.23 -11.00
C ARG A 149 -8.47 4.75 -10.89
N SER A 150 -9.29 4.39 -9.90
CA SER A 150 -9.84 3.04 -9.77
C SER A 150 -10.87 2.74 -10.86
N LEU A 151 -11.74 3.70 -11.20
CA LEU A 151 -12.74 3.54 -12.25
C LEU A 151 -12.13 3.44 -13.66
N LEU A 152 -10.99 4.09 -13.89
CA LEU A 152 -10.27 4.04 -15.16
C LEU A 152 -9.36 2.81 -15.32
N GLY A 153 -9.33 1.88 -14.35
CA GLY A 153 -8.48 0.69 -14.39
C GLY A 153 -6.97 0.97 -14.33
N LEU A 154 -6.55 2.24 -14.18
CA LEU A 154 -5.15 2.67 -14.10
C LEU A 154 -4.44 2.16 -12.83
N THR A 155 -5.20 1.65 -11.86
CA THR A 155 -4.71 1.06 -10.60
C THR A 155 -4.34 -0.42 -10.73
N ALA A 156 -4.86 -1.15 -11.72
CA ALA A 156 -4.50 -2.56 -11.93
C ALA A 156 -2.99 -2.70 -12.23
N ARG A 157 -2.44 -1.74 -12.98
CA ARG A 157 -0.99 -1.66 -13.26
C ARG A 157 -0.14 -1.22 -12.05
N GLU A 158 -0.78 -0.69 -10.99
CA GLU A 158 -0.14 -0.31 -9.73
C GLU A 158 -0.20 -1.46 -8.69
N GLN A 159 -1.13 -2.42 -8.84
CA GLN A 159 -1.18 -3.67 -8.07
C GLN A 159 -0.14 -4.71 -8.50
N ASP A 160 0.31 -4.66 -9.76
CA ASP A 160 1.45 -5.44 -10.27
C ASP A 160 2.82 -4.86 -9.88
N ALA A 161 2.85 -3.70 -9.20
CA ALA A 161 4.08 -3.25 -8.56
C ALA A 161 4.44 -4.31 -7.51
N PRO A 162 5.65 -4.91 -7.57
CA PRO A 162 6.03 -5.95 -6.63
C PRO A 162 5.71 -5.46 -5.23
N PHE A 163 4.84 -6.20 -4.54
CA PHE A 163 4.46 -5.91 -3.17
C PHE A 163 5.77 -5.68 -2.43
N ILE A 164 6.10 -4.42 -2.14
CA ILE A 164 7.24 -4.11 -1.30
C ILE A 164 6.84 -4.76 0.00
N GLN A 165 7.38 -5.95 0.24
CA GLN A 165 7.10 -6.69 1.44
C GLN A 165 7.28 -5.70 2.58
N PRO A 166 6.36 -5.63 3.56
CA PRO A 166 6.65 -5.00 4.82
C PRO A 166 7.73 -5.85 5.47
N THR A 167 8.96 -5.73 4.98
CA THR A 167 10.15 -5.98 5.78
C THR A 167 9.94 -5.28 7.11
N ARG A 168 10.60 -5.74 8.16
CA ARG A 168 10.60 -5.22 9.55
C ARG A 168 10.51 -3.69 9.76
N ARG A 169 10.68 -2.88 8.70
CA ARG A 169 10.35 -1.44 8.53
C ARG A 169 9.03 -0.98 9.18
N GLY A 170 7.96 -1.78 9.15
CA GLY A 170 6.63 -1.34 9.65
C GLY A 170 6.58 -1.05 11.16
N GLY A 171 7.29 -1.84 11.96
CA GLY A 171 7.30 -1.69 13.42
C GLY A 171 8.15 -0.51 13.89
N LEU A 172 9.33 -0.33 13.31
CA LEU A 172 10.26 0.74 13.69
C LEU A 172 9.65 2.12 13.39
N TRP A 173 9.00 2.26 12.23
CA TRP A 173 8.34 3.50 11.82
C TRP A 173 7.20 3.88 12.77
N GLY A 174 6.37 2.92 13.16
CA GLY A 174 5.30 3.12 14.13
C GLY A 174 5.82 3.50 15.52
N ILE A 175 6.86 2.82 16.01
CA ILE A 175 7.47 3.09 17.32
C ILE A 175 8.08 4.49 17.36
N VAL A 176 8.81 4.89 16.31
CA VAL A 176 9.46 6.21 16.26
C VAL A 176 8.43 7.33 16.15
N MET A 177 7.36 7.14 15.37
CA MET A 177 6.26 8.11 15.31
C MET A 177 5.52 8.25 16.65
N LEU A 178 5.28 7.14 17.34
CA LEU A 178 4.63 7.14 18.66
C LEU A 178 5.52 7.82 19.71
N ALA A 179 6.83 7.55 19.69
CA ALA A 179 7.79 8.25 20.55
C ALA A 179 7.84 9.76 20.26
N ALA A 180 7.87 10.16 18.98
CA ALA A 180 7.83 11.56 18.59
C ALA A 180 6.55 12.26 19.06
N ALA A 181 5.39 11.59 18.98
CA ALA A 181 4.12 12.11 19.48
C ALA A 181 4.13 12.29 21.00
N ILE A 182 4.67 11.33 21.75
CA ILE A 182 4.81 11.43 23.22
C ILE A 182 5.70 12.62 23.58
N VAL A 183 6.86 12.77 22.92
CA VAL A 183 7.77 13.90 23.17
C VAL A 183 7.12 15.23 22.79
N TYR A 184 6.37 15.29 21.68
CA TYR A 184 5.61 16.47 21.30
C TYR A 184 4.57 16.86 22.36
N LEU A 185 3.81 15.90 22.88
CA LEU A 185 2.85 16.15 23.96
C LEU A 185 3.54 16.64 25.22
N ILE A 186 4.66 16.03 25.61
CA ILE A 186 5.44 16.45 26.79
C ILE A 186 5.96 17.88 26.60
N LEU A 187 6.51 18.24 25.44
CA LEU A 187 6.98 19.60 25.13
C LEU A 187 5.83 20.62 25.11
N GLY A 188 4.66 20.21 24.58
CA GLY A 188 3.46 21.03 24.57
C GLY A 188 2.93 21.32 25.99
N PHE A 189 2.80 20.29 26.83
CA PHE A 189 2.28 20.44 28.18
C PHE A 189 3.28 21.07 29.17
N SER A 190 4.58 20.81 29.03
CA SER A 190 5.59 21.30 29.98
C SER A 190 6.08 22.72 29.68
N MET A 191 6.21 23.09 28.41
CA MET A 191 6.82 24.36 28.01
C MET A 191 5.87 25.25 27.17
N GLY A 192 4.64 24.81 26.90
CA GLY A 192 3.72 25.53 26.03
C GLY A 192 4.18 25.61 24.57
N LEU A 193 5.19 24.81 24.19
CA LEU A 193 5.88 24.85 22.90
C LEU A 193 5.11 24.10 21.80
N TRP A 194 3.80 24.30 21.73
CA TRP A 194 2.91 23.64 20.75
C TRP A 194 3.28 23.97 19.31
N HIS A 195 3.77 25.19 19.06
CA HIS A 195 4.10 25.66 17.71
C HIS A 195 5.50 25.20 17.21
N PRO A 196 6.61 25.38 17.95
CA PRO A 196 7.91 24.86 17.51
C PRO A 196 8.04 23.33 17.67
N GLY A 197 7.18 22.70 18.46
CA GLY A 197 7.20 21.25 18.69
C GLY A 197 7.01 20.41 17.43
N TRP A 198 6.46 20.96 16.34
CA TRP A 198 6.23 20.23 15.08
C TRP A 198 7.54 19.81 14.38
N ILE A 199 8.64 20.48 14.70
CA ILE A 199 9.98 20.15 14.19
C ILE A 199 10.34 18.69 14.49
N ILE A 200 9.81 18.10 15.56
CA ILE A 200 10.08 16.70 15.90
C ILE A 200 9.58 15.71 14.85
N PHE A 201 8.47 16.03 14.17
CA PHE A 201 7.92 15.19 13.10
C PHE A 201 8.74 15.28 11.80
N LEU A 202 9.55 16.35 11.63
CA LEU A 202 10.51 16.45 10.52
C LEU A 202 11.83 15.73 10.84
N ILE A 203 12.23 15.71 12.12
CA ILE A 203 13.45 15.05 12.57
C ILE A 203 13.25 13.53 12.70
N ALA A 204 12.06 13.06 13.08
CA ALA A 204 11.79 11.65 13.32
C ALA A 204 12.09 10.73 12.09
N PRO A 205 11.66 11.05 10.86
CA PRO A 205 12.01 10.25 9.67
C PRO A 205 13.52 10.26 9.37
N LEU A 206 14.19 11.39 9.66
CA LEU A 206 15.62 11.55 9.45
C LEU A 206 16.43 10.71 10.45
N LEU A 207 15.94 10.58 11.69
CA LEU A 207 16.50 9.65 12.68
C LEU A 207 16.31 8.18 12.28
N VAL A 208 15.14 7.81 11.75
CA VAL A 208 14.90 6.45 11.21
C VAL A 208 15.92 6.15 10.10
N SER A 209 16.04 7.05 9.14
CA SER A 209 16.97 6.91 8.02
C SER A 209 18.43 6.76 8.48
N LEU A 210 18.84 7.50 9.53
CA LEU A 210 20.18 7.41 10.11
C LEU A 210 20.41 6.08 10.85
N ILE A 211 19.44 5.63 11.65
CA ILE A 211 19.51 4.36 12.39
C ILE A 211 19.61 3.20 11.40
N GLU A 212 18.85 3.25 10.31
CA GLU A 212 18.92 2.25 9.24
C GLU A 212 20.28 2.25 8.52
N TYR A 213 20.82 3.44 8.21
CA TYR A 213 22.13 3.58 7.58
C TYR A 213 23.25 2.91 8.40
N PHE A 214 23.24 3.10 9.72
CA PHE A 214 24.24 2.49 10.62
C PHE A 214 23.91 1.03 10.99
N GLY A 215 22.63 0.64 11.01
CA GLY A 215 22.18 -0.73 11.28
C GLY A 215 22.55 -1.70 10.16
N GLY A 216 22.32 -1.30 8.89
CA GLY A 216 22.70 -2.10 7.73
C GLY A 216 24.22 -2.28 7.57
N ALA A 217 25.01 -1.30 8.04
CA ALA A 217 26.47 -1.39 8.01
C ALA A 217 27.08 -2.42 9.00
N ARG A 218 26.29 -2.98 9.92
CA ARG A 218 26.75 -4.02 10.87
C ARG A 218 26.45 -5.45 10.42
N GLU A 219 25.42 -5.68 9.60
CA GLU A 219 25.07 -7.03 9.13
C GLU A 219 26.07 -7.54 8.06
N ASP A 220 26.59 -6.67 7.21
CA ASP A 220 27.57 -7.00 6.15
C ASP A 220 28.94 -7.47 6.69
N LYS A 221 29.22 -7.30 7.99
CA LYS A 221 30.45 -7.79 8.64
C LYS A 221 30.28 -9.11 9.41
N GLY A 222 29.08 -9.68 9.41
CA GLY A 222 28.76 -10.90 10.15
C GLY A 222 28.82 -12.20 9.34
N GLU A 223 28.75 -12.13 8.01
CA GLU A 223 28.69 -13.31 7.13
C GLU A 223 30.04 -13.76 6.58
N GLU A 224 31.13 -13.07 6.93
CA GLU A 224 32.50 -13.45 6.53
C GLU A 224 33.22 -14.18 7.67
N LYS A 225 32.66 -15.31 8.15
CA LYS A 225 33.37 -16.28 9.01
C LYS A 225 32.92 -17.72 8.81
#